data_AF-A0A6V8N5X8-F1
#
_entry.id   AF-A0A6V8N5X8-F1
#
_cell.length_a   1.000
_cell.length_b   1.000
_cell.length_c   1.000
_cell.angle_alpha   90.00
_cell.angle_beta   90.00
_cell.angle_gamma   90.00
#
_symmetry.space_group_name_H-M   'P 1'
#
loop_
_entity.id
_entity.type
_entity.pdbx_description
1 polymer ?
#
loop_
_entity_poly.entity_id
_entity_poly.type
_entity_poly.pdbx_seq_one_letter_code
_entity_poly.pdbx_strand_id
1 'polypeptide(L)'
;MDIRKYSKQEIAQGQIETALELFFAKGDLFSAITLAGAAEEILVQLNELKKGQLGLAEKVASLFEILRPATKKRDGLEKPSRFEAETVIHMDARHEAVFLLGRAIEEYVTLTGEPTPLMLRFLSEVAVRG
;
A
#
# COMPACT_ATOMS: atom_id res chain seq x y z
N MET A 1 -7.45 15.05 -28.41
CA MET A 1 -7.38 14.60 -27.01
C MET A 1 -8.58 13.69 -26.80
N ASP A 2 -8.36 12.41 -26.50
CA ASP A 2 -9.42 11.41 -26.36
C ASP A 2 -9.72 11.25 -24.86
N ILE A 3 -10.86 11.76 -24.40
CA ILE A 3 -11.25 11.70 -22.98
C ILE A 3 -12.08 10.43 -22.78
N ARG A 4 -11.55 9.50 -21.99
CA ARG A 4 -12.23 8.25 -21.65
C ARG A 4 -12.67 8.26 -20.19
N LYS A 5 -13.75 7.54 -19.91
CA LYS A 5 -14.25 7.31 -18.56
C LYS A 5 -13.58 6.06 -18.00
N TYR A 6 -12.97 6.19 -16.83
CA TYR A 6 -12.44 5.08 -16.05
C TYR A 6 -13.11 5.08 -14.68
N SER A 7 -13.43 3.90 -14.17
CA SER A 7 -13.85 3.72 -12.79
C SER A 7 -12.65 3.85 -11.86
N LYS A 8 -12.90 4.29 -10.62
CA LYS A 8 -11.87 4.32 -9.58
C LYS A 8 -11.30 2.91 -9.31
N GLN A 9 -12.12 1.87 -9.41
CA GLN A 9 -11.68 0.48 -9.26
C GLN A 9 -10.69 0.07 -10.35
N GLU A 10 -10.97 0.37 -11.64
CA GLU A 10 -10.05 0.07 -12.75
C GLU A 10 -8.71 0.79 -12.57
N ILE A 11 -8.74 2.05 -12.14
CA ILE A 11 -7.52 2.81 -11.85
C ILE A 11 -6.74 2.13 -10.74
N ALA A 12 -7.36 1.82 -9.60
CA ALA A 12 -6.69 1.19 -8.47
C ALA A 12 -6.13 -0.20 -8.81
N GLN A 13 -6.87 -1.03 -9.55
CA GLN A 13 -6.38 -2.31 -10.03
C GLN A 13 -5.13 -2.12 -10.90
N GLY A 14 -5.16 -1.20 -11.86
CA GLY A 14 -4.02 -0.92 -12.73
C GLY A 14 -2.81 -0.41 -11.96
N GLN A 15 -3.01 0.38 -10.91
CA GLN A 15 -1.94 0.81 -10.00
C GLN A 15 -1.33 -0.37 -9.25
N ILE A 16 -2.13 -1.29 -8.69
CA ILE A 16 -1.64 -2.49 -8.00
C ILE A 16 -0.86 -3.39 -8.95
N GLU A 17 -1.40 -3.67 -10.14
CA GLU A 17 -0.73 -4.53 -11.11
C GLU A 17 0.61 -3.94 -11.57
N THR A 18 0.63 -2.64 -11.86
CA THR A 18 1.88 -1.94 -12.20
C THR A 18 2.87 -1.96 -11.02
N ALA A 19 2.40 -1.74 -9.80
CA ALA A 19 3.26 -1.78 -8.61
C ALA A 19 3.87 -3.17 -8.40
N LEU A 20 3.10 -4.23 -8.61
CA LEU A 20 3.56 -5.62 -8.54
C LEU A 20 4.58 -5.95 -9.63
N GLU A 21 4.37 -5.48 -10.86
CA GLU A 21 5.34 -5.62 -11.94
C GLU A 21 6.67 -4.93 -11.60
N LEU A 22 6.62 -3.70 -11.08
CA LEU A 22 7.81 -2.96 -10.66
C LEU A 22 8.54 -3.65 -9.50
N PHE A 23 7.78 -4.19 -8.54
CA PHE A 23 8.29 -4.95 -7.42
C PHE A 23 9.02 -6.23 -7.86
N PHE A 24 8.44 -7.00 -8.79
CA PHE A 24 9.01 -8.27 -9.25
C PHE A 24 10.11 -8.11 -10.30
N ALA A 25 9.90 -7.29 -11.32
CA ALA A 25 10.76 -7.27 -12.50
C ALA A 25 11.93 -6.31 -12.35
N LYS A 26 11.72 -5.16 -11.72
CA LYS A 26 12.71 -4.07 -11.68
C LYS A 26 13.30 -3.85 -10.28
N GLY A 27 12.64 -4.34 -9.24
CA GLY A 27 13.00 -4.03 -7.86
C GLY A 27 12.87 -2.54 -7.55
N ASP A 28 12.04 -1.80 -8.29
CA ASP A 28 11.77 -0.38 -8.04
C ASP A 28 10.74 -0.24 -6.92
N LEU A 29 11.25 -0.30 -5.69
CA LEU A 29 10.45 -0.35 -4.48
C LEU A 29 9.74 0.97 -4.19
N PHE A 30 10.34 2.12 -4.50
CA PHE A 30 9.73 3.42 -4.20
C PHE A 30 8.57 3.75 -5.14
N SER A 31 8.69 3.40 -6.42
CA SER A 31 7.56 3.49 -7.34
C SER A 31 6.46 2.51 -6.92
N ALA A 32 6.80 1.26 -6.58
CA ALA A 32 5.82 0.30 -6.08
C ALA A 32 5.08 0.80 -4.82
N ILE A 33 5.80 1.36 -3.84
CA ILE A 33 5.25 1.99 -2.64
C ILE A 33 4.24 3.08 -2.99
N THR A 34 4.63 3.98 -3.91
CA THR A 34 3.79 5.13 -4.29
C THR A 34 2.49 4.68 -4.94
N LEU A 35 2.57 3.76 -5.91
CA LEU A 35 1.41 3.27 -6.64
C LEU A 35 0.50 2.42 -5.73
N ALA A 36 1.09 1.58 -4.86
CA ALA A 36 0.34 0.79 -3.89
C ALA A 36 -0.41 1.68 -2.89
N GLY A 37 0.23 2.72 -2.34
CA GLY A 37 -0.42 3.67 -1.44
C GLY A 37 -1.56 4.44 -2.10
N ALA A 38 -1.37 4.89 -3.34
CA ALA A 38 -2.44 5.55 -4.10
C ALA A 38 -3.62 4.60 -4.39
N ALA A 39 -3.34 3.34 -4.71
CA ALA A 39 -4.38 2.34 -4.93
C ALA A 39 -5.15 2.04 -3.64
N GLU A 40 -4.44 1.86 -2.53
CA GLU A 40 -5.03 1.65 -1.21
C GLU A 40 -6.00 2.78 -0.85
N GLU A 41 -5.57 4.04 -0.97
CA GLU A 41 -6.41 5.19 -0.63
C GLU A 41 -7.69 5.24 -1.47
N ILE A 42 -7.59 4.97 -2.78
CA ILE A 42 -8.76 4.90 -3.67
C ILE A 42 -9.71 3.78 -3.22
N LEU A 43 -9.17 2.61 -2.88
CA LEU A 43 -9.97 1.43 -2.51
C LEU A 43 -10.61 1.58 -1.14
N VAL A 44 -9.91 2.17 -0.16
CA VAL A 44 -10.47 2.52 1.15
C VAL A 44 -11.68 3.43 0.95
N GLN A 45 -11.57 4.49 0.15
CA GLN A 45 -12.70 5.38 -0.13
C GLN A 45 -13.88 4.63 -0.80
N LEU A 46 -13.61 3.71 -1.74
CA LEU A 46 -14.66 2.91 -2.38
C LEU A 46 -15.33 1.94 -1.41
N ASN A 47 -14.55 1.27 -0.57
CA ASN A 47 -15.05 0.39 0.49
C ASN A 47 -15.81 1.18 1.55
N GLU A 48 -15.40 2.40 1.88
CA GLU A 48 -16.13 3.31 2.76
C GLU A 48 -17.44 3.77 2.15
N LEU A 49 -17.52 4.01 0.84
CA LEU A 49 -18.80 4.30 0.18
C LEU A 49 -19.73 3.08 0.19
N LYS A 50 -19.18 1.88 -0.01
CA LYS A 50 -19.90 0.61 0.10
C LYS A 50 -20.37 0.34 1.54
N LYS A 51 -19.53 0.68 2.53
CA LYS A 51 -19.84 0.67 3.98
C LYS A 51 -20.63 1.91 4.41
N GLY A 52 -20.73 2.98 3.64
CA GLY A 52 -21.54 4.17 3.95
C GLY A 52 -23.04 3.88 3.85
N GLN A 53 -23.39 2.71 3.30
CA GLN A 53 -24.70 2.08 3.43
C GLN A 53 -24.87 1.29 4.74
N LEU A 54 -23.82 1.11 5.56
CA LEU A 54 -23.73 0.43 6.86
C LEU A 54 -22.56 1.00 7.69
N GLY A 55 -22.76 2.20 8.25
CA GLY A 55 -21.72 3.13 8.72
C GLY A 55 -20.58 2.55 9.57
N LEU A 56 -19.34 2.90 9.22
CA LEU A 56 -18.14 2.57 10.01
C LEU A 56 -16.92 3.44 9.63
N ALA A 57 -17.09 4.76 9.52
CA ALA A 57 -15.97 5.67 9.19
C ALA A 57 -14.96 5.86 10.34
N GLU A 58 -15.23 5.37 11.56
CA GLU A 58 -14.37 5.63 12.73
C GLU A 58 -13.26 4.61 13.01
N LYS A 59 -13.21 3.45 12.33
CA LYS A 59 -12.26 2.37 12.70
C LYS A 59 -10.93 2.34 11.93
N VAL A 60 -10.83 2.96 10.76
CA VAL A 60 -9.66 2.81 9.88
C VAL A 60 -8.51 3.76 10.25
N ALA A 61 -8.84 4.99 10.67
CA ALA A 61 -7.83 5.96 11.14
C ALA A 61 -7.02 5.41 12.34
N SER A 62 -7.65 4.65 13.25
CA SER A 62 -6.96 4.02 14.38
C SER A 62 -6.07 2.84 13.97
N LEU A 63 -6.39 2.14 12.88
CA LEU A 63 -5.59 1.02 12.38
C LEU A 63 -4.30 1.51 11.70
N PHE A 64 -4.35 2.64 10.99
CA PHE A 64 -3.17 3.26 10.37
C PHE A 64 -2.13 3.71 11.41
N GLU A 65 -2.57 4.23 12.56
CA GLU A 65 -1.69 4.58 13.69
C GLU A 65 -1.08 3.34 14.37
N ILE A 66 -1.82 2.22 14.43
CA ILE A 66 -1.39 0.97 15.08
C ILE A 66 -0.47 0.13 14.18
N LEU A 67 -0.72 0.11 12.86
CA LEU A 67 0.02 -0.68 11.87
C LEU A 67 1.23 0.06 11.29
N ARG A 68 1.37 1.37 11.53
CA ARG A 68 2.60 2.07 11.20
C ARG A 68 3.73 1.37 11.98
N PRO A 69 4.75 0.82 11.30
CA PRO A 69 5.81 0.11 11.99
C PRO A 69 6.42 1.06 13.02
N ALA A 70 6.33 0.71 14.30
CA ALA A 70 7.00 1.44 15.36
C ALA A 70 8.47 1.49 14.96
N THR A 71 8.96 2.68 14.62
CA THR A 71 10.38 2.91 14.34
C THR A 71 11.15 2.38 15.53
N LYS A 72 11.76 1.20 15.37
CA LYS A 72 12.56 0.56 16.41
C LYS A 72 13.61 1.59 16.80
N LYS A 73 13.56 2.12 18.03
CA LYS A 73 14.59 3.02 18.53
C LYS A 73 15.91 2.28 18.36
N ARG A 74 16.74 2.76 17.44
CA ARG A 74 18.10 2.29 17.25
C ARG A 74 18.88 2.84 18.44
N ASP A 75 18.89 2.09 19.55
CA ASP A 75 19.80 2.37 20.65
C ASP A 75 21.23 2.30 20.09
N GLY A 76 21.93 3.45 20.14
CA GLY A 76 23.33 3.56 19.73
C GLY A 76 23.63 4.34 18.44
N LEU A 77 22.64 4.93 17.76
CA LEU A 77 22.93 5.89 16.68
C LEU A 77 23.01 7.32 17.24
N GLU A 78 24.00 8.09 16.76
CA GLU A 78 24.09 9.52 17.00
C GLU A 78 22.75 10.20 16.67
N LYS A 79 22.36 11.19 17.48
CA LYS A 79 21.15 11.96 17.19
C LYS A 79 21.34 12.62 15.81
N PRO A 80 20.45 12.37 14.83
CA PRO A 80 20.57 12.98 13.52
C PRO A 80 20.53 14.50 13.68
N SER A 81 21.30 15.19 12.85
CA SER A 81 21.23 16.65 12.77
C SER A 81 19.81 17.08 12.38
N ARG A 82 19.43 18.32 12.71
CA ARG A 82 18.11 18.85 12.32
C ARG A 82 17.87 18.74 10.81
N PHE A 83 18.92 18.96 10.01
CA PHE A 83 18.86 18.85 8.56
C PHE A 83 18.62 17.40 8.11
N GLU A 84 19.32 16.42 8.69
CA GLU A 84 19.09 15.01 8.36
C GLU A 84 17.68 14.57 8.76
N ALA A 85 17.19 14.99 9.92
CA ALA A 85 15.83 14.68 10.36
C ALA A 85 14.74 15.25 9.41
N GLU A 86 15.01 16.38 8.75
CA GLU A 86 14.08 17.02 7.81
C GLU A 86 14.23 16.51 6.36
N THR A 87 15.36 15.88 5.99
CA THR A 87 15.67 15.56 4.59
C THR A 87 15.93 14.08 4.30
N VAL A 88 16.11 13.25 5.35
CA VAL A 88 16.45 11.83 5.21
C VAL A 88 15.39 10.98 5.88
N ILE A 89 14.85 10.02 5.13
CA ILE A 89 13.95 9.01 5.66
C ILE A 89 14.73 7.70 5.80
N HIS A 90 14.79 7.18 7.02
CA HIS A 90 15.31 5.84 7.29
C HIS A 90 14.16 4.83 7.24
N MET A 91 14.14 4.01 6.20
CA MET A 91 13.16 2.93 6.04
C MET A 91 13.78 1.68 5.44
N ASP A 92 13.16 0.53 5.69
CA ASP A 92 13.36 -0.67 4.89
C ASP A 92 12.36 -0.63 3.73
N ALA A 93 12.82 -0.21 2.56
CA ALA A 93 11.96 -0.02 1.39
C ALA A 93 11.30 -1.34 0.93
N ARG A 94 11.92 -2.50 1.18
CA ARG A 94 11.32 -3.78 0.78
C ARG A 94 10.19 -4.14 1.73
N HIS A 95 10.40 -3.96 3.03
CA HIS A 95 9.35 -4.16 4.01
C HIS A 95 8.16 -3.24 3.76
N GLU A 96 8.42 -1.94 3.52
CA GLU A 96 7.37 -0.95 3.25
C GLU A 96 6.59 -1.27 1.98
N ALA A 97 7.28 -1.65 0.89
CA ALA A 97 6.63 -2.08 -0.34
C ALA A 97 5.75 -3.30 -0.13
N VAL A 98 6.23 -4.30 0.61
CA VAL A 98 5.46 -5.51 0.92
C VAL A 98 4.22 -5.17 1.74
N PHE A 99 4.36 -4.34 2.76
CA PHE A 99 3.27 -3.90 3.62
C PHE A 99 2.17 -3.18 2.83
N LEU A 100 2.54 -2.15 2.04
CA LEU A 100 1.56 -1.36 1.29
C LEU A 100 0.90 -2.16 0.15
N LEU A 101 1.65 -2.99 -0.56
CA LEU A 101 1.08 -3.90 -1.57
C LEU A 101 0.08 -4.88 -0.94
N GLY A 102 0.42 -5.46 0.22
CA GLY A 102 -0.48 -6.33 0.95
C GLY A 102 -1.80 -5.65 1.31
N ARG A 103 -1.74 -4.43 1.85
CA ARG A 103 -2.93 -3.65 2.21
C ARG A 103 -3.78 -3.26 1.01
N ALA A 104 -3.15 -2.79 -0.07
CA ALA A 104 -3.87 -2.45 -1.30
C ALA A 104 -4.60 -3.68 -1.88
N ILE A 105 -3.96 -4.85 -1.86
CA ILE A 105 -4.58 -6.12 -2.30
C ILE A 105 -5.75 -6.51 -1.39
N GLU A 106 -5.60 -6.40 -0.07
CA GLU A 106 -6.67 -6.70 0.89
C GLU A 106 -7.91 -5.83 0.66
N GLU A 107 -7.72 -4.52 0.46
CA GLU A 107 -8.81 -3.59 0.16
C GLU A 107 -9.45 -3.89 -1.20
N TYR A 108 -8.66 -4.26 -2.21
CA TYR A 108 -9.15 -4.67 -3.52
C TYR A 108 -10.01 -5.92 -3.42
N VAL A 109 -9.55 -6.95 -2.70
CA VAL A 109 -10.30 -8.19 -2.48
C VAL A 109 -11.55 -7.93 -1.63
N THR A 110 -11.48 -7.05 -0.64
CA THR A 110 -12.66 -6.63 0.14
C THR A 110 -13.73 -5.98 -0.76
N LEU A 111 -13.31 -5.19 -1.74
CA LEU A 111 -14.21 -4.51 -2.66
C LEU A 111 -14.83 -5.49 -3.69
N THR A 112 -14.00 -6.35 -4.27
CA THR A 112 -14.33 -7.13 -5.48
C THR A 112 -14.61 -8.62 -5.23
N GLY A 113 -14.08 -9.18 -4.14
CA GLY A 113 -14.15 -10.60 -3.80
C GLY A 113 -13.08 -11.48 -4.47
N GLU A 114 -12.42 -11.00 -5.53
CA GLU A 114 -11.55 -11.84 -6.37
C GLU A 114 -10.19 -11.17 -6.62
N PRO A 115 -9.06 -11.73 -6.13
CA PRO A 115 -7.73 -11.23 -6.44
C PRO A 115 -7.33 -11.57 -7.88
N THR A 116 -6.47 -10.75 -8.48
CA THR A 116 -5.90 -11.04 -9.80
C THR A 116 -4.76 -12.06 -9.70
N PRO A 117 -4.36 -12.73 -10.81
CA PRO A 117 -3.27 -13.71 -10.78
C PRO A 117 -1.94 -13.16 -10.24
N LEU A 118 -1.63 -11.89 -10.53
CA LEU A 118 -0.40 -11.26 -10.06
C LEU A 118 -0.44 -10.98 -8.55
N MET A 119 -1.62 -10.63 -8.03
CA MET A 119 -1.84 -10.48 -6.59
C MET A 119 -1.70 -11.82 -5.86
N LEU A 120 -2.28 -12.90 -6.40
CA LEU A 120 -2.15 -14.25 -5.85
C LEU A 120 -0.69 -14.69 -5.80
N ARG A 121 0.06 -14.45 -6.87
CA ARG A 121 1.51 -14.72 -6.92
C ARG A 121 2.22 -13.99 -5.78
N PHE A 122 1.99 -12.69 -5.64
CA PHE A 122 2.58 -11.89 -4.55
C PHE A 122 2.26 -12.44 -3.18
N LEU A 123 0.99 -12.73 -2.89
CA LEU A 123 0.56 -13.30 -1.61
C LEU A 123 1.27 -14.65 -1.33
N SER A 124 1.42 -15.49 -2.35
CA SER A 124 2.11 -16.78 -2.21
C SER A 124 3.61 -16.64 -1.94
N GLU A 125 4.30 -15.72 -2.62
CA GLU A 125 5.74 -15.54 -2.49
C GLU A 125 6.13 -14.84 -1.19
N VAL A 126 5.26 -13.98 -0.66
CA VAL A 126 5.50 -13.23 0.58
C VAL A 126 5.08 -14.04 1.81
N ALA A 127 3.98 -14.80 1.77
CA ALA A 127 3.53 -15.62 2.90
C ALA A 127 4.51 -16.76 3.28
N VAL A 128 5.37 -17.18 2.34
CA VAL A 128 6.37 -18.24 2.57
C VAL A 128 7.65 -17.71 3.24
N ARG A 129 7.79 -16.38 3.40
CA ARG A 129 9.01 -15.74 3.96
C ARG A 129 8.78 -14.96 5.25
N GLY A 130 7.62 -15.12 5.88
CA GLY A 130 7.27 -14.57 7.20
C GLY A 130 7.59 -15.51 8.34
#